data_AF-J7HZM0-F1
#
_entry.id   AF-J7HZM0-F1
#
_cell.length_a   1.000
_cell.length_b   1.000
_cell.length_c   1.000
_cell.angle_alpha   90.00
_cell.angle_beta   90.00
_cell.angle_gamma   90.00
#
_symmetry.space_group_name_H-M   'P 1'
#
loop_
_entity.id
_entity.type
_entity.pdbx_description
1 polymer ?
#
loop_
_entity_poly.entity_id
_entity_poly.type
_entity_poly.pdbx_seq_one_letter_code
_entity_poly.pdbx_strand_id
1 'polypeptide(L)'
;GESELKILLMHVIEGLRYIHSNDLVHMDIKPENIFSTRNPTAHKQSDEQQQSGGKDDDGMASVYEELRRSENLVTYKIGDLGHVTSVKEPHVEEGDCR
;
A
#
# COMPACT_ATOMS: atom_id res chain seq x y z
N GLY A 1 -0.31 -8.70 16.08
CA GLY A 1 0.33 -10.02 15.91
C GLY A 1 1.10 -10.05 14.60
N GLU A 2 1.70 -11.20 14.28
CA GLU A 2 2.45 -11.38 13.02
C GLU A 2 1.57 -11.14 11.78
N SER A 3 0.31 -11.57 11.82
CA SER A 3 -0.64 -11.41 10.72
C SER A 3 -0.91 -9.94 10.39
N GLU A 4 -1.11 -9.08 11.38
CA GLU A 4 -1.34 -7.65 11.17
C GLU A 4 -0.12 -6.96 10.58
N LEU A 5 1.09 -7.38 10.98
CA LEU A 5 2.33 -6.89 10.38
C LEU A 5 2.45 -7.29 8.91
N LYS A 6 2.09 -8.54 8.56
CA LYS A 6 2.06 -9.00 7.16
C LYS A 6 1.08 -8.17 6.32
N ILE A 7 -0.10 -7.83 6.85
CA ILE A 7 -1.08 -6.97 6.16
C ILE A 7 -0.50 -5.58 5.92
N LEU A 8 0.09 -4.97 6.95
CA LEU A 8 0.69 -3.64 6.85
C LEU A 8 1.77 -3.64 5.77
N LEU A 9 2.71 -4.59 5.83
CA LEU A 9 3.79 -4.71 4.87
C LEU A 9 3.25 -4.92 3.45
N MET A 10 2.28 -5.80 3.27
CA MET A 10 1.68 -6.04 1.96
C MET A 10 1.01 -4.77 1.40
N HIS A 11 0.19 -4.06 2.18
CA HIS A 11 -0.43 -2.81 1.71
C HIS A 11 0.62 -1.74 1.34
N VAL A 12 1.69 -1.62 2.12
CA VAL A 12 2.79 -0.69 1.83
C VAL A 12 3.55 -1.11 0.57
N ILE A 13 3.87 -2.40 0.41
CA ILE A 13 4.53 -2.94 -0.79
C ILE A 13 3.67 -2.69 -2.04
N GLU A 14 2.36 -2.90 -1.94
CA GLU A 14 1.45 -2.66 -3.05
C GLU A 14 1.37 -1.16 -3.41
N GLY A 15 1.32 -0.28 -2.41
CA GLY A 15 1.41 1.17 -2.62
C GLY A 15 2.73 1.59 -3.27
N LEU A 16 3.86 1.04 -2.83
CA LEU A 16 5.17 1.31 -3.43
C LEU A 16 5.27 0.78 -4.85
N ARG A 17 4.75 -0.42 -5.12
CA ARG A 17 4.65 -0.99 -6.47
C ARG A 17 3.91 -0.04 -7.40
N TYR A 18 2.79 0.51 -6.95
CA TYR A 18 2.05 1.51 -7.72
C TYR A 18 2.87 2.78 -7.98
N ILE A 19 3.49 3.37 -6.94
CA ILE A 19 4.34 4.57 -7.08
C ILE A 19 5.47 4.31 -8.10
N HIS A 20 6.19 3.19 -7.96
CA HIS A 20 7.30 2.83 -8.84
C HIS A 20 6.85 2.54 -10.27
N SER A 21 5.66 1.96 -10.47
CA SER A 21 5.11 1.72 -11.82
C SER A 21 4.84 3.03 -12.60
N ASN A 22 4.79 4.17 -11.90
CA ASN A 22 4.65 5.50 -12.48
C ASN A 22 6.00 6.23 -12.60
N ASP A 23 7.14 5.52 -12.51
CA ASP A 23 8.50 6.09 -12.50
C ASP A 23 8.74 7.10 -11.36
N LEU A 24 8.02 6.98 -10.25
CA LEU A 24 8.17 7.84 -9.06
C LEU A 24 8.83 7.06 -7.92
N VAL A 25 9.44 7.79 -6.98
CA VAL A 25 9.93 7.28 -5.69
C VAL A 25 9.45 8.17 -4.56
N HIS A 26 9.08 7.59 -3.42
CA HIS A 26 8.50 8.34 -2.29
C HIS A 26 9.52 9.10 -1.44
N MET A 27 10.73 8.53 -1.27
CA MET A 27 11.88 9.10 -0.53
C MET A 27 11.72 9.31 0.99
N ASP A 28 10.50 9.45 1.55
CA ASP A 28 10.27 9.59 3.00
C ASP A 28 9.34 8.49 3.57
N ILE A 29 9.69 7.21 3.34
CA ILE A 29 8.94 6.07 3.91
C ILE A 29 9.36 5.86 5.36
N LYS A 30 8.42 6.14 6.26
CA LYS A 30 8.55 5.99 7.71
C LYS A 30 7.17 5.84 8.35
N PRO A 31 7.07 5.35 9.60
CA PRO A 31 5.78 5.10 10.24
C PRO A 31 4.83 6.30 10.25
N GLU A 32 5.36 7.52 10.41
CA GLU A 32 4.59 8.77 10.45
C GLU A 32 3.84 9.06 9.14
N ASN A 33 4.34 8.51 8.02
CA ASN A 33 3.79 8.71 6.68
C ASN A 33 2.92 7.53 6.22
N ILE A 34 2.65 6.55 7.10
CA ILE A 34 1.74 5.43 6.84
C ILE A 34 0.42 5.65 7.59
N PHE A 35 -0.61 6.03 6.85
CA PHE A 35 -1.94 6.27 7.37
C PHE A 35 -2.73 4.97 7.45
N SER A 36 -3.62 4.89 8.45
CA SER A 36 -4.51 3.75 8.63
C SER A 36 -5.97 4.19 8.57
N THR A 37 -6.83 3.34 8.01
CA THR A 37 -8.27 3.57 7.97
C THR A 37 -9.00 2.27 8.28
N ARG A 38 -9.97 2.33 9.19
CA ARG A 38 -10.96 1.25 9.37
C ARG A 38 -12.17 1.61 8.53
N ASN A 39 -12.47 0.79 7.53
CA ASN A 39 -13.65 0.99 6.71
C ASN A 39 -14.47 -0.30 6.69
N PRO A 40 -15.56 -0.40 7.49
CA PRO A 40 -16.33 -1.65 7.64
C PRO A 40 -17.01 -2.14 6.34
N THR A 41 -17.03 -1.32 5.29
CA THR A 41 -17.86 -1.53 4.09
C THR A 41 -17.09 -1.56 2.76
N ALA A 42 -15.80 -1.26 2.74
CA ALA A 42 -15.07 -0.99 1.49
C ALA A 42 -14.81 -2.24 0.60
N HIS A 43 -14.78 -3.44 1.17
CA HIS A 43 -14.46 -4.66 0.41
C HIS A 43 -15.68 -5.41 -0.15
N LYS A 44 -16.92 -5.00 0.17
CA LYS A 44 -18.13 -5.66 -0.36
C LYS A 44 -18.55 -5.16 -1.76
N GLN A 45 -17.87 -4.14 -2.31
CA GLN A 45 -18.27 -3.52 -3.59
C GLN A 45 -17.38 -3.88 -4.79
N SER A 46 -16.34 -4.70 -4.63
CA SER A 46 -15.40 -5.04 -5.73
C SER A 46 -15.59 -6.44 -6.32
N ASP A 47 -16.71 -7.11 -6.07
CA ASP A 47 -16.93 -8.52 -6.45
C ASP A 47 -17.66 -8.74 -7.78
N GLU A 48 -17.61 -7.81 -8.74
CA GLU A 48 -18.21 -8.09 -10.06
C GLU A 48 -17.28 -8.10 -11.25
N GLN A 49 -16.02 -7.65 -11.20
CA GLN A 49 -15.17 -7.74 -12.39
C GLN A 49 -13.69 -8.07 -12.12
N GLN A 50 -13.36 -9.28 -12.55
CA GLN A 50 -12.09 -9.73 -13.16
C GLN A 50 -11.11 -10.54 -12.29
N GLN A 51 -11.31 -11.85 -12.38
CA GLN A 51 -10.22 -12.79 -12.67
C GLN A 51 -9.33 -12.27 -13.82
N SER A 52 -8.12 -11.84 -13.52
CA SER A 52 -6.89 -12.05 -14.31
C SER A 52 -5.75 -11.54 -13.41
N GLY A 53 -4.79 -12.35 -12.98
CA GLY A 53 -3.80 -13.01 -13.81
C GLY A 53 -2.45 -12.75 -13.13
N GLY A 54 -1.90 -13.77 -12.48
CA GLY A 54 -0.65 -13.73 -11.74
C GLY A 54 -0.60 -14.91 -10.78
N LYS A 55 -0.17 -16.08 -11.27
CA LYS A 55 0.09 -17.26 -10.44
C LYS A 55 1.39 -17.04 -9.67
N ASP A 56 1.31 -16.20 -8.65
CA ASP A 56 2.31 -16.18 -7.59
C ASP A 56 1.57 -16.75 -6.37
N ASP A 57 1.57 -18.08 -6.27
CA ASP A 57 1.05 -18.83 -5.12
C ASP A 57 2.01 -18.63 -3.94
N ASP A 58 1.95 -17.45 -3.33
CA ASP A 58 2.80 -17.04 -2.20
C ASP A 58 2.17 -17.36 -0.82
N GLY A 59 1.05 -18.08 -0.81
CA GLY A 59 0.29 -18.40 0.41
C GLY A 59 -0.36 -17.20 1.09
N MET A 60 -0.18 -15.98 0.57
CA MET A 60 -0.71 -14.75 1.17
C MET A 60 -2.18 -14.55 0.80
N ALA A 61 -2.58 -14.96 -0.41
CA ALA A 61 -3.95 -14.83 -0.90
C ALA A 61 -5.03 -15.35 0.07
N SER A 62 -4.78 -16.49 0.74
CA SER A 62 -5.75 -17.04 1.71
C SER A 62 -5.88 -16.21 2.98
N VAL A 63 -4.76 -15.68 3.49
CA VAL A 63 -4.71 -14.79 4.66
C VAL A 63 -5.48 -13.52 4.36
N TYR A 64 -5.32 -12.97 3.15
CA TYR A 64 -6.02 -11.77 2.72
C TYR A 64 -7.53 -11.96 2.62
N GLU A 65 -7.99 -13.08 2.07
CA GLU A 65 -9.43 -13.41 1.98
C GLU A 65 -10.09 -13.63 3.35
N GLU A 66 -9.37 -14.25 4.30
CA GLU A 66 -9.85 -14.41 5.68
C GLU A 66 -9.97 -13.06 6.39
N LEU A 67 -9.00 -12.17 6.20
CA LEU A 67 -8.98 -10.85 6.82
C LEU A 67 -9.96 -9.86 6.17
N ARG A 68 -10.20 -9.95 4.86
CA ARG A 68 -11.25 -9.19 4.15
C ARG A 68 -12.64 -9.46 4.69
N ARG A 69 -12.87 -10.67 5.18
CA ARG A 69 -14.13 -11.05 5.84
C ARG A 69 -14.26 -10.48 7.24
N SER A 70 -13.17 -10.00 7.85
CA SER A 70 -13.21 -9.37 9.16
C SER A 70 -13.77 -7.95 9.06
N GLU A 71 -14.82 -7.66 9.84
CA GLU A 71 -15.44 -6.32 9.91
C GLU A 71 -14.50 -5.24 10.51
N ASN A 72 -13.32 -5.65 10.97
CA ASN A 72 -12.32 -4.82 11.63
C ASN A 72 -11.08 -4.60 10.77
N LEU A 73 -11.13 -4.90 9.46
CA LEU A 73 -9.96 -4.75 8.59
C LEU A 73 -9.46 -3.30 8.59
N VAL A 74 -8.18 -3.15 8.90
CA VAL A 74 -7.45 -1.89 8.77
C VAL A 74 -6.75 -1.88 7.42
N THR A 75 -7.00 -0.85 6.62
CA THR A 75 -6.22 -0.57 5.41
C THR A 75 -5.12 0.42 5.73
N TYR A 76 -3.92 0.19 5.20
CA TYR A 76 -2.77 1.08 5.33
C TYR A 76 -2.50 1.77 3.99
N LYS A 77 -2.14 3.06 4.02
CA LYS A 77 -1.92 3.90 2.84
C LYS A 77 -0.67 4.74 3.04
N ILE A 78 0.12 4.87 1.99
CA ILE A 78 1.27 5.77 1.94
C ILE A 78 0.75 7.20 1.74
N GLY A 79 1.21 8.14 2.55
CA GLY A 79 0.90 9.57 2.44
C GLY A 79 2.14 10.43 2.65
N ASP A 80 1.95 11.75 2.79
CA ASP A 80 3.03 12.75 2.79
C ASP A 80 3.94 12.67 1.55
N LEU A 81 3.42 13.15 0.43
CA LEU A 81 4.04 13.04 -0.89
C LEU A 81 5.04 14.18 -1.18
N GLY A 82 5.43 14.97 -0.17
CA GLY A 82 6.29 16.16 -0.34
C GLY A 82 7.67 15.84 -0.91
N HIS A 83 8.18 14.64 -0.66
CA HIS A 83 9.48 14.17 -1.17
C HIS A 83 9.37 13.26 -2.40
N VAL A 84 8.16 13.06 -2.94
CA VAL A 84 7.97 12.22 -4.12
C VAL A 84 8.66 12.88 -5.31
N THR A 85 9.51 12.11 -6.00
CA THR A 85 10.24 12.60 -7.17
C THR A 85 10.34 11.56 -8.27
N SER A 86 10.62 12.01 -9.50
CA SER A 86 10.81 11.14 -10.65
C SER A 86 12.14 10.40 -10.58
N VAL A 87 12.15 9.12 -10.91
CA VAL A 87 13.38 8.32 -11.06
C VAL A 87 14.20 8.79 -12.26
N LYS A 88 13.55 9.30 -13.31
CA LYS A 88 14.19 9.72 -14.56
C LYS A 88 14.79 11.12 -14.46
N GLU A 89 14.11 12.00 -13.73
CA GLU A 89 14.49 13.40 -13.58
C GLU A 89 14.22 13.85 -12.13
N PRO A 90 15.08 13.45 -11.18
CA PRO A 90 14.87 13.72 -9.78
C PRO A 90 14.99 15.22 -9.52
N HIS A 91 13.86 15.84 -9.20
CA HIS A 91 13.80 17.19 -8.66
C HIS A 91 13.65 17.09 -7.14
N VAL A 92 14.61 17.65 -6.42
CA VAL A 92 14.56 17.80 -4.97
C VAL A 92 14.65 19.30 -4.69
N GLU A 93 13.73 19.86 -3.89
CA GLU A 93 13.88 21.24 -3.44
C GLU A 93 15.14 21.32 -2.57
N GLU A 94 16.15 22.09 -3.01
CA GLU A 94 17.30 22.49 -2.19
C GLU A 94 16.77 23.38 -1.04
N GLY A 95 16.33 22.75 0.04
CA GLY A 95 15.67 23.46 1.13
C GLY A 95 15.09 22.59 2.23
N ASP A 96 15.04 21.26 2.07
CA ASP A 96 14.66 20.34 3.15
C ASP A 96 15.78 20.18 4.19
N CYS A 97 16.15 21.30 4.80
CA CYS A 97 16.82 21.32 6.08
C CYS A 97 15.74 21.24 7.16
N ARG A 98 15.44 20.02 7.63
CA ARG A 98 14.76 19.84 8.91
C ARG A 98 15.60 20.38 10.05
#